data_AF-A0A812UZ42-F1
#
_entry.id   AF-A0A812UZ42-F1
#
_cell.length_a   1.000
_cell.length_b   1.000
_cell.length_c   1.000
_cell.angle_alpha   90.00
_cell.angle_beta   90.00
_cell.angle_gamma   90.00
#
_symmetry.space_group_name_H-M   'P 1'
#
loop_
_entity.id
_entity.type
_entity.pdbx_description
1 polymer ?
#
loop_
_entity_poly.entity_id
_entity_poly.type
_entity_poly.pdbx_seq_one_letter_code
_entity_poly.pdbx_strand_id
1 'polypeptide(L)'
;MKFGKSIGSQQEGHADLHYVEYKLLKKKIKDVVGRLQASELAEALTANTVFEEELAAEIGRVNQCFSQNQHDLLDRTAQLAEELHQRKGCSDEGGGVAFSRADAMRQLVDILQEVDQLRKYAVWNAVAVVKILKKRRKQTSFGIEDTAAERAGWLSRQGFFSGSDFAELHASVESLGHMLVLSEILPEDAGYEHAAYRSQSNQEPQQCPICLDTISDMVELSCKHRFCWKCFVLGPIAFQPGEYRITQCPICRRETQLEESDEAAAGSLHSWQPASMSCRVACLVSNYVSSSAPLPS
;
A
#
# COMPACT_ATOMS: atom_id res chain seq x y z
N MET A 1 -20.58 4.46 9.29
CA MET A 1 -20.93 3.49 8.22
C MET A 1 -20.59 2.02 8.59
N LYS A 2 -21.29 1.02 8.01
CA LYS A 2 -21.06 -0.43 8.26
C LYS A 2 -19.94 -0.96 7.34
N PHE A 3 -18.82 -1.41 7.89
CA PHE A 3 -17.63 -1.89 7.14
C PHE A 3 -17.92 -2.86 5.98
N GLY A 4 -18.83 -3.82 6.17
CA GLY A 4 -19.18 -4.77 5.12
C GLY A 4 -19.85 -4.17 3.88
N LYS A 5 -20.40 -2.95 3.97
CA LYS A 5 -20.82 -2.17 2.81
C LYS A 5 -19.62 -1.50 2.16
N SER A 6 -18.77 -0.87 2.97
CA SER A 6 -17.58 -0.15 2.52
C SER A 6 -16.62 -1.03 1.71
N ILE A 7 -16.28 -2.23 2.18
CA ILE A 7 -15.41 -3.15 1.41
C ILE A 7 -16.10 -3.70 0.15
N GLY A 8 -17.43 -3.85 0.18
CA GLY A 8 -18.19 -4.20 -1.01
C GLY A 8 -18.12 -3.09 -2.07
N SER A 9 -18.22 -1.83 -1.67
CA SER A 9 -18.04 -0.70 -2.58
C SER A 9 -16.62 -0.61 -3.15
N GLN A 10 -15.59 -1.02 -2.38
CA GLN A 10 -14.23 -1.13 -2.93
C GLN A 10 -14.14 -2.22 -4.00
N GLN A 11 -14.73 -3.39 -3.76
CA GLN A 11 -14.81 -4.46 -4.76
C GLN A 11 -15.57 -4.05 -6.02
N GLU A 12 -16.67 -3.29 -5.88
CA GLU A 12 -17.45 -2.76 -7.01
C GLU A 12 -16.68 -1.71 -7.81
N GLY A 13 -15.85 -0.90 -7.15
CA GLY A 13 -15.04 0.15 -7.79
C GLY A 13 -13.73 -0.35 -8.42
N HIS A 14 -13.30 -1.57 -8.10
CA HIS A 14 -12.04 -2.18 -8.57
C HIS A 14 -12.29 -3.64 -8.95
N ALA A 15 -12.89 -3.85 -10.11
CA ALA A 15 -13.29 -5.19 -10.58
C ALA A 15 -12.10 -6.12 -10.88
N ASP A 16 -10.93 -5.54 -11.09
CA ASP A 16 -9.62 -6.15 -11.31
C ASP A 16 -8.97 -6.65 -10.00
N LEU A 17 -9.42 -6.15 -8.85
CA LEU A 17 -8.87 -6.51 -7.54
C LEU A 17 -9.79 -7.49 -6.79
N HIS A 18 -9.21 -8.45 -6.07
CA HIS A 18 -9.97 -9.39 -5.22
C HIS A 18 -9.93 -8.97 -3.75
N TYR A 19 -11.02 -8.44 -3.20
CA TYR A 19 -11.12 -8.14 -1.76
C TYR A 19 -11.69 -9.33 -0.99
N VAL A 20 -11.33 -9.45 0.29
CA VAL A 20 -11.88 -10.48 1.18
C VAL A 20 -13.42 -10.47 1.15
N GLU A 21 -14.01 -11.63 0.86
CA GLU A 21 -15.47 -11.85 0.85
C GLU A 21 -16.09 -11.79 2.26
N TYR A 22 -16.17 -10.58 2.80
CA TYR A 22 -16.56 -10.32 4.19
C TYR A 22 -18.00 -10.75 4.48
N LYS A 23 -18.89 -10.72 3.48
CA LYS A 23 -20.28 -11.17 3.62
C LYS A 23 -20.36 -12.70 3.74
N LEU A 24 -19.57 -13.43 2.96
CA LEU A 24 -19.48 -14.89 3.01
C LEU A 24 -18.98 -15.36 4.37
N LEU A 25 -17.85 -14.83 4.84
CA LEU A 25 -17.27 -15.19 6.13
C LEU A 25 -18.21 -14.88 7.30
N LYS A 26 -18.97 -13.79 7.23
CA LYS A 26 -20.02 -13.49 8.21
C LYS A 26 -21.11 -14.55 8.25
N LYS A 27 -21.48 -15.13 7.11
CA LYS A 27 -22.47 -16.21 7.04
C LYS A 27 -21.94 -17.46 7.73
N LYS A 28 -20.65 -17.78 7.53
CA LYS A 28 -19.98 -18.90 8.22
C LYS A 28 -19.98 -18.72 9.74
N ILE A 29 -19.67 -17.52 10.26
CA ILE A 29 -19.75 -17.26 11.71
C ILE A 29 -21.18 -17.46 12.24
N LYS A 30 -22.21 -17.04 11.49
CA LYS A 30 -23.61 -17.27 11.89
C LYS A 30 -23.97 -18.76 11.97
N ASP A 31 -23.43 -19.59 11.10
CA ASP A 31 -23.61 -21.05 11.17
C ASP A 31 -23.02 -21.61 12.47
N VAL A 32 -21.80 -21.21 12.84
CA VAL A 32 -21.19 -21.57 14.12
C VAL A 32 -22.08 -21.18 15.30
N VAL A 33 -22.57 -19.92 15.31
CA VAL A 33 -23.45 -19.42 16.37
C VAL A 33 -24.76 -20.21 16.45
N GLY A 34 -25.36 -20.54 15.30
CA GLY A 34 -26.59 -21.32 15.25
C GLY A 34 -26.44 -22.70 15.88
N ARG A 35 -25.34 -23.39 15.57
CA ARG A 35 -25.02 -24.72 16.15
C ARG A 35 -24.72 -24.64 17.65
N LEU A 36 -24.01 -23.61 18.10
CA LEU A 36 -23.82 -23.35 19.54
C LEU A 36 -25.15 -23.13 20.26
N GLN A 37 -26.08 -22.38 19.66
CA GLN A 37 -27.43 -22.17 20.20
C GLN A 37 -28.27 -23.45 20.23
N ALA A 38 -28.05 -24.36 19.29
CA ALA A 38 -28.65 -25.70 19.26
C ALA A 38 -27.99 -26.69 20.24
N SER A 39 -26.96 -26.27 20.99
CA SER A 39 -26.15 -27.14 21.87
C SER A 39 -25.39 -28.27 21.13
N GLU A 40 -25.13 -28.07 19.84
CA GLU A 40 -24.40 -28.99 18.95
C GLU A 40 -22.91 -28.63 18.95
N LEU A 41 -22.19 -28.96 20.04
CA LEU A 41 -20.82 -28.50 20.22
C LEU A 41 -19.85 -29.07 19.16
N ALA A 42 -19.98 -30.34 18.80
CA ALA A 42 -19.09 -30.98 17.83
C ALA A 42 -19.27 -30.37 16.43
N GLU A 43 -20.52 -30.12 16.06
CA GLU A 43 -20.91 -29.49 14.80
C GLU A 43 -20.49 -28.02 14.77
N ALA A 44 -20.56 -27.31 15.90
CA ALA A 44 -20.09 -25.93 16.02
C ALA A 44 -18.58 -25.82 15.87
N LEU A 45 -17.81 -26.73 16.49
CA LEU A 45 -16.36 -26.81 16.30
C LEU A 45 -16.00 -27.11 14.84
N THR A 46 -16.70 -28.06 14.21
CA THR A 46 -16.53 -28.38 12.79
C THR A 46 -16.82 -27.15 11.90
N ALA A 47 -17.91 -26.43 12.16
CA ALA A 47 -18.23 -25.20 11.43
C ALA A 47 -17.19 -24.10 11.65
N ASN A 48 -16.57 -24.03 12.83
CA ASN A 48 -15.49 -23.08 13.10
C ASN A 48 -14.23 -23.41 12.28
N THR A 49 -13.87 -24.69 12.17
CA THR A 49 -12.78 -25.14 11.28
C THR A 49 -13.08 -24.73 9.84
N VAL A 50 -14.30 -24.96 9.35
CA VAL A 50 -14.70 -24.53 8.00
C VAL A 50 -14.62 -23.00 7.81
N PHE A 51 -14.91 -22.21 8.86
CA PHE A 51 -14.68 -20.77 8.82
C PHE A 51 -13.20 -20.42 8.68
N GLU A 52 -12.31 -21.10 9.42
CA GLU A 52 -10.87 -20.86 9.37
C GLU A 52 -10.28 -21.24 8.00
N GLU A 53 -10.71 -22.37 7.43
CA GLU A 53 -10.34 -22.81 6.09
C GLU A 53 -10.78 -21.80 5.02
N GLU A 54 -12.02 -21.29 5.11
CA GLU A 54 -12.51 -20.27 4.17
C GLU A 54 -11.75 -18.95 4.33
N LEU A 55 -11.44 -18.54 5.56
CA LEU A 55 -10.63 -17.34 5.80
C LEU A 55 -9.22 -17.49 5.21
N ALA A 56 -8.60 -18.65 5.37
CA ALA A 56 -7.31 -18.96 4.77
C ALA A 56 -7.37 -18.92 3.24
N ALA A 57 -8.43 -19.49 2.64
CA ALA A 57 -8.64 -19.46 1.19
C ALA A 57 -8.82 -18.03 0.66
N GLU A 58 -9.61 -17.20 1.34
CA GLU A 58 -9.76 -15.76 1.01
C GLU A 58 -8.43 -15.01 1.09
N ILE A 59 -7.65 -15.23 2.15
CA ILE A 59 -6.31 -14.64 2.29
C ILE A 59 -5.38 -15.11 1.16
N GLY A 60 -5.47 -16.37 0.75
CA GLY A 60 -4.75 -16.91 -0.40
C GLY A 60 -5.09 -16.19 -1.71
N ARG A 61 -6.39 -15.97 -1.98
CA ARG A 61 -6.86 -15.20 -3.15
C ARG A 61 -6.34 -13.77 -3.13
N VAL A 62 -6.35 -13.12 -1.97
CA VAL A 62 -5.80 -11.76 -1.79
C VAL A 62 -4.31 -11.72 -2.08
N ASN A 63 -3.52 -12.67 -1.55
CA ASN A 63 -2.09 -12.76 -1.85
C ASN A 63 -1.84 -12.93 -3.35
N GLN A 64 -2.58 -13.82 -4.02
CA GLN A 64 -2.43 -14.06 -5.46
C GLN A 64 -2.70 -12.78 -6.26
N CYS A 65 -3.82 -12.11 -5.99
CA CYS A 65 -4.18 -10.85 -6.64
C CYS A 65 -3.12 -9.77 -6.38
N PHE A 66 -2.65 -9.65 -5.14
CA PHE A 66 -1.59 -8.71 -4.77
C PHE A 66 -0.31 -8.94 -5.57
N SER A 67 0.20 -10.18 -5.58
CA SER A 67 1.47 -10.52 -6.25
C SER A 67 1.38 -10.36 -7.76
N GLN A 68 0.21 -10.62 -8.37
CA GLN A 68 -0.03 -10.37 -9.79
C GLN A 68 0.08 -8.88 -10.11
N ASN A 69 -0.67 -8.04 -9.39
CA ASN A 69 -0.65 -6.59 -9.61
C ASN A 69 0.73 -5.98 -9.35
N GLN A 70 1.45 -6.48 -8.33
CA GLN A 70 2.81 -6.07 -8.06
C GLN A 70 3.76 -6.42 -9.23
N HIS A 71 3.68 -7.64 -9.77
CA HIS A 71 4.49 -8.05 -10.92
C HIS A 71 4.16 -7.21 -12.14
N ASP A 72 2.89 -6.99 -12.45
CA ASP A 72 2.47 -6.18 -13.60
C ASP A 72 3.02 -4.74 -13.51
N LEU A 73 3.03 -4.17 -12.30
CA LEU A 73 3.62 -2.84 -12.06
C LEU A 73 5.15 -2.83 -12.19
N LEU A 74 5.83 -3.87 -11.70
CA LEU A 74 7.28 -4.03 -11.89
C LEU A 74 7.64 -4.16 -13.36
N ASP A 75 6.93 -4.99 -14.11
CA ASP A 75 7.14 -5.21 -15.54
C ASP A 75 6.92 -3.92 -16.34
N ARG A 76 5.84 -3.19 -16.06
CA ARG A 76 5.60 -1.86 -16.68
C ARG A 76 6.68 -0.84 -16.33
N THR A 77 7.16 -0.85 -15.09
CA THR A 77 8.26 0.03 -14.65
C THR A 77 9.55 -0.31 -15.39
N ALA A 78 9.86 -1.59 -15.56
CA ALA A 78 11.04 -2.06 -16.29
C ALA A 78 10.95 -1.74 -17.78
N GLN A 79 9.80 -1.99 -18.42
CA GLN A 79 9.57 -1.65 -19.84
C GLN A 79 9.77 -0.15 -20.09
N LEU A 80 9.17 0.70 -19.25
CA LEU A 80 9.33 2.15 -19.38
C LEU A 80 10.79 2.59 -19.15
N ALA A 81 11.51 1.94 -18.23
CA ALA A 81 12.94 2.18 -18.06
C ALA A 81 13.74 1.81 -19.33
N GLU A 82 13.47 0.66 -19.94
CA GLU A 82 14.14 0.20 -21.16
C GLU A 82 13.89 1.14 -22.35
N GLU A 83 12.65 1.58 -22.57
CA GLU A 83 12.28 2.53 -23.62
C GLU A 83 13.08 3.85 -23.50
N LEU A 84 13.29 4.33 -22.26
CA LEU A 84 14.07 5.53 -22.00
C LEU A 84 15.57 5.34 -22.28
N HIS A 85 16.12 4.15 -22.01
CA HIS A 85 17.53 3.85 -22.28
C HIS A 85 17.81 3.72 -23.79
N GLN A 86 16.93 3.05 -24.54
CA GLN A 86 17.10 2.83 -25.97
C GLN A 86 17.14 4.15 -26.76
N ARG A 87 16.40 5.17 -26.31
CA ARG A 87 16.42 6.51 -26.90
C ARG A 87 17.76 7.22 -26.77
N LYS A 88 18.56 6.91 -25.75
CA LYS A 88 19.88 7.51 -25.55
C LYS A 88 20.93 7.00 -26.55
N GLY A 89 20.63 5.93 -27.30
CA GLY A 89 21.57 5.24 -28.19
C GLY A 89 21.34 5.41 -29.70
N CYS A 90 20.20 5.96 -30.15
CA CYS A 90 19.88 6.09 -31.58
C CYS A 90 19.75 7.56 -31.99
N SER A 91 20.63 7.99 -32.90
CA SER A 91 20.51 9.25 -33.63
C SER A 91 19.21 9.27 -34.46
N ASP A 92 18.50 10.39 -34.36
CA ASP A 92 17.13 10.63 -34.80
C ASP A 92 17.01 10.65 -36.34
N GLU A 93 16.83 9.50 -36.98
CA GLU A 93 16.39 9.41 -38.39
C GLU A 93 15.32 8.32 -38.56
N GLY A 94 14.05 8.65 -38.26
CA GLY A 94 12.92 7.78 -38.59
C GLY A 94 11.58 8.30 -38.10
N GLY A 95 10.71 8.74 -39.02
CA GLY A 95 9.40 9.36 -38.77
C GLY A 95 8.30 8.43 -38.22
N GLY A 96 8.58 7.69 -37.15
CA GLY A 96 7.55 7.09 -36.29
C GLY A 96 6.98 8.12 -35.31
N VAL A 97 5.77 7.88 -34.80
CA VAL A 97 5.19 8.70 -33.71
C VAL A 97 6.10 8.56 -32.49
N ALA A 98 6.98 9.54 -32.30
CA ALA A 98 8.03 9.47 -31.29
C ALA A 98 7.40 9.39 -29.88
N PHE A 99 7.69 8.31 -29.15
CA PHE A 99 7.33 8.22 -27.74
C PHE A 99 7.98 9.39 -27.00
N SER A 100 7.15 10.32 -26.51
CA SER A 100 7.65 11.55 -25.93
C SER A 100 7.99 11.34 -24.46
N ARG A 101 8.93 12.15 -23.95
CA ARG A 101 9.19 12.22 -22.51
C ARG A 101 7.93 12.56 -21.70
N ALA A 102 7.02 13.34 -22.26
CA ALA A 102 5.73 13.64 -21.65
C ALA A 102 4.83 12.39 -21.55
N ASP A 103 4.89 11.48 -22.53
CA ASP A 103 4.24 10.18 -22.44
C ASP A 103 4.85 9.33 -21.32
N ALA A 104 6.18 9.31 -21.21
CA ALA A 104 6.87 8.58 -20.14
C ALA A 104 6.50 9.11 -18.74
N MET A 105 6.41 10.43 -18.58
CA MET A 105 5.97 11.03 -17.32
C MET A 105 4.51 10.70 -17.00
N ARG A 106 3.61 10.72 -18.00
CA ARG A 106 2.22 10.30 -17.80
C ARG A 106 2.13 8.85 -17.34
N GLN A 107 2.86 7.95 -18.00
CA GLN A 107 2.91 6.54 -17.60
C GLN A 107 3.48 6.36 -16.18
N LEU A 108 4.51 7.12 -15.80
CA LEU A 108 5.04 7.09 -14.43
C LEU A 108 3.99 7.55 -13.40
N VAL A 109 3.21 8.59 -13.71
CA VAL A 109 2.10 9.03 -12.84
C VAL A 109 1.06 7.93 -12.69
N ASP A 110 0.69 7.27 -13.79
CA ASP A 110 -0.29 6.17 -13.76
C ASP A 110 0.23 5.01 -12.89
N ILE A 111 1.49 4.61 -13.07
CA ILE A 111 2.14 3.59 -12.23
C ILE A 111 2.10 4.00 -10.74
N LEU A 112 2.44 5.25 -10.40
CA LEU A 112 2.41 5.75 -9.02
C LEU A 112 0.99 5.69 -8.42
N GLN A 113 -0.04 6.05 -9.19
CA GLN A 113 -1.43 5.96 -8.74
C GLN A 113 -1.85 4.51 -8.47
N GLU A 114 -1.42 3.57 -9.31
CA GLU A 114 -1.69 2.15 -9.13
C GLU A 114 -0.91 1.55 -7.96
N VAL A 115 0.34 1.97 -7.70
CA VAL A 115 1.09 1.61 -6.47
C VAL A 115 0.31 2.05 -5.22
N ASP A 116 -0.21 3.28 -5.22
CA ASP A 116 -1.01 3.79 -4.10
C ASP A 116 -2.34 3.03 -3.95
N GLN A 117 -2.96 2.62 -5.06
CA GLN A 117 -4.14 1.77 -5.03
C GLN A 117 -3.81 0.39 -4.45
N LEU A 118 -2.68 -0.20 -4.80
CA LEU A 118 -2.21 -1.49 -4.26
C LEU A 118 -1.91 -1.40 -2.75
N ARG A 119 -1.36 -0.28 -2.26
CA ARG A 119 -1.23 0.01 -0.83
C ARG A 119 -2.58 0.07 -0.13
N LYS A 120 -3.57 0.79 -0.68
CA LYS A 120 -4.92 0.86 -0.13
C LYS A 120 -5.57 -0.51 -0.07
N TYR A 121 -5.42 -1.30 -1.13
CA TYR A 121 -5.89 -2.67 -1.23
C TYR A 121 -5.34 -3.55 -0.10
N ALA A 122 -4.03 -3.52 0.15
CA ALA A 122 -3.41 -4.24 1.26
C ALA A 122 -4.00 -3.85 2.64
N VAL A 123 -4.21 -2.55 2.88
CA VAL A 123 -4.80 -2.05 4.13
C VAL A 123 -6.25 -2.52 4.29
N TRP A 124 -7.08 -2.42 3.24
CA TRP A 124 -8.48 -2.85 3.27
C TRP A 124 -8.60 -4.33 3.64
N ASN A 125 -7.79 -5.18 3.02
CA ASN A 125 -7.79 -6.61 3.27
C ASN A 125 -7.25 -6.96 4.67
N ALA A 126 -6.19 -6.31 5.13
CA ALA A 126 -5.70 -6.48 6.50
C ALA A 126 -6.78 -6.12 7.54
N VAL A 127 -7.47 -4.99 7.34
CA VAL A 127 -8.58 -4.58 8.20
C VAL A 127 -9.75 -5.55 8.13
N ALA A 128 -10.04 -6.14 6.96
CA ALA A 128 -11.10 -7.13 6.79
C ALA A 128 -10.85 -8.37 7.64
N VAL A 129 -9.62 -8.90 7.59
CA VAL A 129 -9.17 -10.04 8.40
C VAL A 129 -9.34 -9.74 9.89
N VAL A 130 -8.82 -8.61 10.38
CA VAL A 130 -8.96 -8.28 11.80
C VAL A 130 -10.41 -8.09 12.21
N LYS A 131 -11.23 -7.45 11.38
CA LYS A 131 -12.66 -7.24 11.66
C LYS A 131 -13.45 -8.54 11.67
N ILE A 132 -13.11 -9.51 10.83
CA ILE A 132 -13.82 -10.80 10.81
C ILE A 132 -13.41 -11.66 12.00
N LEU A 133 -12.13 -11.69 12.37
CA LEU A 133 -11.65 -12.35 13.59
C LEU A 133 -12.27 -11.75 14.85
N LYS A 134 -12.29 -10.40 14.96
CA LYS A 134 -12.97 -9.68 16.05
C LYS A 134 -14.45 -10.02 16.12
N LYS A 135 -15.12 -10.16 14.96
CA LYS A 135 -16.53 -10.56 14.92
C LYS A 135 -16.73 -11.98 15.42
N ARG A 136 -15.91 -12.94 14.99
CA ARG A 136 -15.96 -14.33 15.45
C ARG A 136 -15.86 -14.40 16.96
N ARG A 137 -14.78 -13.85 17.53
CA ARG A 137 -14.54 -13.85 18.99
C ARG A 137 -15.74 -13.32 19.78
N LYS A 138 -16.32 -12.19 19.33
CA LYS A 138 -17.48 -11.58 20.01
C LYS A 138 -18.75 -12.44 19.98
N GLN A 139 -18.86 -13.38 19.04
CA GLN A 139 -20.10 -14.13 18.81
C GLN A 139 -20.01 -15.59 19.24
N THR A 140 -18.82 -16.19 19.25
CA THR A 140 -18.65 -17.63 19.56
C THR A 140 -17.93 -17.90 20.87
N SER A 141 -17.24 -16.89 21.44
CA SER A 141 -16.47 -16.99 22.70
C SER A 141 -15.64 -18.26 22.87
N PHE A 142 -14.94 -18.75 21.83
CA PHE A 142 -14.03 -19.91 21.91
C PHE A 142 -12.75 -19.67 22.73
N GLY A 143 -12.76 -18.76 23.71
CA GLY A 143 -11.64 -18.61 24.66
C GLY A 143 -10.32 -18.08 24.08
N ILE A 144 -10.34 -17.34 22.95
CA ILE A 144 -9.11 -16.71 22.42
C ILE A 144 -8.79 -15.46 23.24
N GLU A 145 -7.85 -15.58 24.17
CA GLU A 145 -7.43 -14.51 25.08
C GLU A 145 -6.47 -13.52 24.40
N ASP A 146 -5.48 -14.00 23.65
CA ASP A 146 -4.51 -13.15 22.96
C ASP A 146 -4.96 -12.76 21.56
N THR A 147 -5.67 -11.62 21.49
CA THR A 147 -6.17 -11.09 20.21
C THR A 147 -5.09 -10.51 19.31
N ALA A 148 -3.91 -10.18 19.84
CA ALA A 148 -2.80 -9.64 19.06
C ALA A 148 -2.04 -10.78 18.40
N ALA A 149 -1.72 -11.84 19.16
CA ALA A 149 -1.10 -13.05 18.62
C ALA A 149 -1.95 -13.70 17.53
N GLU A 150 -3.27 -13.76 17.69
CA GLU A 150 -4.18 -14.27 16.66
C GLU A 150 -4.05 -13.47 15.34
N ARG A 151 -4.16 -12.14 15.40
CA ARG A 151 -4.04 -11.29 14.20
C ARG A 151 -2.68 -11.42 13.54
N ALA A 152 -1.61 -11.41 14.35
CA ALA A 152 -0.25 -11.58 13.87
C ALA A 152 -0.07 -12.93 13.18
N GLY A 153 -0.64 -14.00 13.71
CA GLY A 153 -0.62 -15.34 13.09
C GLY A 153 -1.28 -15.38 11.72
N TRP A 154 -2.38 -14.65 11.53
CA TRP A 154 -3.08 -14.57 10.24
C TRP A 154 -2.41 -13.63 9.22
N LEU A 155 -1.79 -12.53 9.66
CA LEU A 155 -1.32 -11.47 8.76
C LEU A 155 0.19 -11.47 8.49
N SER A 156 1.03 -11.78 9.48
CA SER A 156 2.47 -11.47 9.39
C SER A 156 3.23 -12.22 8.28
N ARG A 157 2.67 -13.34 7.80
CA ARG A 157 3.25 -14.19 6.75
C ARG A 157 2.67 -13.93 5.36
N GLN A 158 1.72 -13.01 5.23
CA GLN A 158 1.04 -12.76 3.96
C GLN A 158 1.83 -11.77 3.11
N GLY A 159 1.96 -12.01 1.80
CA GLY A 159 2.74 -11.16 0.88
C GLY A 159 2.20 -9.74 0.82
N PHE A 160 0.87 -9.58 0.77
CA PHE A 160 0.23 -8.25 0.83
C PHE A 160 0.50 -7.49 2.14
N PHE A 161 1.08 -8.15 3.15
CA PHE A 161 1.39 -7.59 4.48
C PHE A 161 2.90 -7.57 4.80
N SER A 162 3.73 -8.39 4.14
CA SER A 162 5.14 -8.62 4.49
C SER A 162 6.02 -7.40 4.25
N GLY A 163 5.60 -6.47 3.37
CA GLY A 163 6.26 -5.19 3.08
C GLY A 163 7.54 -5.29 2.24
N SER A 164 8.11 -6.49 2.07
CA SER A 164 9.24 -6.74 1.17
C SER A 164 8.88 -6.40 -0.28
N ASP A 165 7.71 -6.87 -0.68
CA ASP A 165 7.19 -6.80 -2.04
C ASP A 165 6.93 -5.33 -2.44
N PHE A 166 6.44 -4.53 -1.49
CA PHE A 166 6.31 -3.07 -1.65
C PHE A 166 7.66 -2.36 -1.72
N ALA A 167 8.64 -2.77 -0.93
CA ALA A 167 9.95 -2.13 -0.92
C ALA A 167 10.67 -2.28 -2.27
N GLU A 168 10.58 -3.46 -2.88
CA GLU A 168 11.11 -3.72 -4.23
C GLU A 168 10.41 -2.85 -5.28
N LEU A 169 9.08 -2.86 -5.31
CA LEU A 169 8.29 -2.05 -6.23
C LEU A 169 8.62 -0.55 -6.07
N HIS A 170 8.66 -0.05 -4.84
CA HIS A 170 8.98 1.35 -4.57
C HIS A 170 10.38 1.72 -5.04
N ALA A 171 11.39 0.89 -4.78
CA ALA A 171 12.76 1.14 -5.21
C ALA A 171 12.86 1.21 -6.74
N SER A 172 12.15 0.32 -7.46
CA SER A 172 12.10 0.32 -8.92
C SER A 172 11.48 1.60 -9.47
N VAL A 173 10.29 1.98 -8.96
CA VAL A 173 9.57 3.19 -9.40
C VAL A 173 10.35 4.47 -9.05
N GLU A 174 11.00 4.52 -7.88
CA GLU A 174 11.83 5.64 -7.47
C GLU A 174 13.04 5.82 -8.39
N SER A 175 13.72 4.71 -8.74
CA SER A 175 14.83 4.71 -9.70
C SER A 175 14.41 5.25 -11.07
N LEU A 176 13.27 4.78 -11.59
CA LEU A 176 12.69 5.28 -12.85
C LEU A 176 12.39 6.77 -12.78
N GLY A 177 11.80 7.22 -11.68
CA GLY A 177 11.55 8.62 -11.41
C GLY A 177 12.81 9.48 -11.42
N HIS A 178 13.90 8.98 -10.82
CA HIS A 178 15.19 9.66 -10.86
C HIS A 178 15.76 9.76 -12.28
N MET A 179 15.68 8.69 -13.09
CA MET A 179 16.13 8.70 -14.48
C MET A 179 15.38 9.74 -15.31
N LEU A 180 14.07 9.83 -15.11
CA LEU A 180 13.25 10.85 -15.73
C LEU A 180 13.64 12.24 -15.20
N VAL A 181 13.57 12.54 -13.91
CA VAL A 181 13.77 13.92 -13.43
C VAL A 181 15.21 14.43 -13.57
N LEU A 182 16.24 13.61 -13.36
CA LEU A 182 17.64 14.07 -13.43
C LEU A 182 18.11 14.39 -14.84
N SER A 183 17.47 13.82 -15.87
CA SER A 183 17.75 14.17 -17.27
C SER A 183 17.26 15.57 -17.68
N GLU A 184 16.56 16.28 -16.78
CA GLU A 184 16.09 17.67 -17.00
C GLU A 184 17.02 18.74 -16.39
N ILE A 185 17.82 18.39 -15.37
CA ILE A 185 18.52 19.38 -14.54
C ILE A 185 19.95 19.66 -15.03
N LEU A 186 20.52 18.78 -15.86
CA LEU A 186 21.91 18.89 -16.33
C LEU A 186 21.97 19.05 -17.85
N PRO A 187 22.48 20.18 -18.39
CA PRO A 187 22.82 20.30 -19.81
C PRO A 187 23.95 19.34 -20.18
N GLU A 188 23.89 18.76 -21.38
CA GLU A 188 24.87 17.79 -21.89
C GLU A 188 26.31 18.36 -22.02
N ASP A 189 26.48 19.69 -21.97
CA ASP A 189 27.76 20.37 -22.13
C ASP A 189 28.52 20.66 -20.81
N ALA A 190 28.02 20.23 -19.66
CA ALA A 190 28.78 20.31 -18.41
C ALA A 190 29.83 19.18 -18.34
N GLY A 191 30.94 19.39 -19.04
CA GLY A 191 32.08 18.48 -19.10
C GLY A 191 32.51 17.93 -17.73
N TYR A 192 32.87 16.65 -17.75
CA TYR A 192 33.76 15.94 -16.83
C TYR A 192 34.24 16.73 -15.60
N GLU A 193 33.39 16.92 -14.59
CA GLU A 193 33.82 17.04 -13.18
C GLU A 193 32.70 17.03 -12.12
N HIS A 194 31.42 16.79 -12.48
CA HIS A 194 30.34 16.79 -11.49
C HIS A 194 29.51 15.50 -11.47
N ALA A 195 30.20 14.37 -11.30
CA ALA A 195 29.64 13.16 -10.66
C ALA A 195 29.26 13.37 -9.17
N ALA A 196 29.23 14.62 -8.71
CA ALA A 196 29.07 15.06 -7.33
C ALA A 196 27.76 15.83 -7.05
N TYR A 197 26.79 15.81 -7.96
CA TYR A 197 25.37 15.96 -7.59
C TYR A 197 24.70 14.59 -7.45
N ARG A 198 25.46 13.60 -6.98
CA ARG A 198 24.92 12.62 -6.04
C ARG A 198 24.40 13.47 -4.88
N SER A 199 23.11 13.79 -4.88
CA SER A 199 22.47 14.58 -3.82
C SER A 199 23.04 14.10 -2.50
N GLN A 200 23.66 15.03 -1.78
CA GLN A 200 24.13 14.83 -0.42
C GLN A 200 22.96 14.33 0.42
N SER A 201 22.88 13.02 0.53
CA SER A 201 22.60 12.36 1.77
C SER A 201 23.66 11.29 1.90
N ASN A 202 24.82 11.71 2.43
CA ASN A 202 25.62 10.91 3.35
C ASN A 202 24.78 10.59 4.62
N GLN A 203 23.50 10.24 4.45
CA GLN A 203 22.65 9.77 5.52
C GLN A 203 22.99 8.30 5.59
N GLU A 204 23.63 7.91 6.69
CA GLU A 204 23.64 6.52 7.10
C GLU A 204 22.23 5.93 6.91
N PRO A 205 22.11 4.67 6.45
CA PRO A 205 20.82 4.03 6.26
C PRO A 205 19.99 4.26 7.52
N GLN A 206 18.95 5.08 7.40
CA GLN A 206 18.16 5.48 8.54
C GLN A 206 17.43 4.24 9.04
N GLN A 207 17.64 3.90 10.31
CA GLN A 207 16.94 2.79 10.95
C GLN A 207 15.53 3.22 11.33
N CYS A 208 14.57 2.34 11.04
CA CYS A 208 13.19 2.50 11.44
C CYS A 208 13.11 2.33 12.96
N PRO A 209 12.59 3.29 13.72
CA PRO A 209 12.50 3.18 15.18
C PRO A 209 11.47 2.14 15.67
N ILE A 210 10.67 1.57 14.76
CA ILE A 210 9.67 0.53 15.07
C ILE A 210 10.25 -0.87 14.90
N CYS A 211 10.85 -1.18 13.75
CA CYS A 211 11.39 -2.52 13.48
C CYS A 211 12.91 -2.62 13.68
N LEU A 212 13.60 -1.48 13.85
CA LEU A 212 15.06 -1.36 13.99
C LEU A 212 15.87 -1.76 12.75
N ASP A 213 15.20 -2.12 11.65
CA ASP A 213 15.81 -2.35 10.35
C ASP A 213 15.97 -1.05 9.55
N THR A 214 16.74 -1.08 8.46
CA THR A 214 16.79 0.01 7.48
C THR A 214 15.37 0.35 6.99
N ILE A 215 15.03 1.64 6.96
CA ILE A 215 13.72 2.09 6.48
C ILE A 215 13.52 1.64 5.03
N SER A 216 12.50 0.80 4.83
CA SER A 216 11.98 0.39 3.53
C SER A 216 10.61 1.00 3.31
N ASP A 217 10.36 1.53 2.11
CA ASP A 217 9.13 2.23 1.75
C ASP A 217 8.80 3.37 2.76
N MET A 218 9.56 4.47 2.70
CA MET A 218 9.57 5.51 3.74
C MET A 218 8.24 6.27 3.85
N VAL A 219 7.77 6.43 5.08
CA VAL A 219 6.76 7.43 5.47
C VAL A 219 7.42 8.50 6.33
N GLU A 220 7.36 9.76 5.88
CA GLU A 220 7.79 10.93 6.65
C GLU A 220 6.57 11.70 7.19
N LEU A 221 6.52 11.93 8.50
CA LEU A 221 5.44 12.71 9.13
C LEU A 221 5.75 14.20 9.09
N SER A 222 4.76 15.06 9.37
CA SER A 222 4.94 16.53 9.49
C SER A 222 5.98 16.93 10.54
N CYS A 223 6.18 16.10 11.57
CA CYS A 223 7.22 16.26 12.57
C CYS A 223 8.62 15.80 12.12
N LYS A 224 8.79 15.42 10.85
CA LYS A 224 10.03 14.95 10.20
C LYS A 224 10.57 13.59 10.66
N HIS A 225 9.86 12.89 11.53
CA HIS A 225 10.18 11.50 11.84
C HIS A 225 9.77 10.55 10.71
N ARG A 226 10.57 9.51 10.53
CA ARG A 226 10.47 8.57 9.41
C ARG A 226 10.33 7.13 9.90
N PHE A 227 9.55 6.35 9.18
CA PHE A 227 9.21 4.95 9.49
C PHE A 227 9.03 4.15 8.20
N CYS A 228 9.13 2.83 8.26
CA CYS A 228 8.65 1.99 7.15
C CYS A 228 7.12 2.13 7.03
N TRP A 229 6.60 2.16 5.80
CA TRP A 229 5.16 2.19 5.53
C TRP A 229 4.44 1.02 6.21
N LYS A 230 4.98 -0.20 6.09
CA LYS A 230 4.46 -1.37 6.81
C LYS A 230 4.40 -1.12 8.32
N CYS A 231 5.46 -0.61 8.92
CA CYS A 231 5.52 -0.42 10.37
C CYS A 231 4.52 0.62 10.85
N PHE A 232 4.35 1.70 10.10
CA PHE A 232 3.48 2.81 10.47
C PHE A 232 2.00 2.55 10.14
N VAL A 233 1.71 1.89 9.02
CA VAL A 233 0.34 1.72 8.49
C VAL A 233 -0.21 0.33 8.81
N LEU A 234 0.54 -0.73 8.51
CA LEU A 234 0.07 -2.11 8.68
C LEU A 234 0.33 -2.66 10.08
N GLY A 235 1.42 -2.25 10.72
CA GLY A 235 1.80 -2.65 12.07
C GLY A 235 0.67 -2.48 13.11
N PRO A 236 0.03 -1.30 13.20
CA PRO A 236 -1.08 -1.07 14.13
C PRO A 236 -2.26 -2.03 13.93
N ILE A 237 -2.51 -2.45 12.68
CA ILE A 237 -3.62 -3.33 12.34
C ILE A 237 -3.44 -4.71 12.98
N ALA A 238 -2.24 -5.27 12.88
CA ALA A 238 -1.93 -6.60 13.40
C ALA A 238 -1.59 -6.60 14.90
N PHE A 239 -0.83 -5.61 15.38
CA PHE A 239 -0.16 -5.71 16.68
C PHE A 239 -0.76 -4.83 17.78
N GLN A 240 -1.57 -3.81 17.46
CA GLN A 240 -2.15 -2.96 18.51
C GLN A 240 -3.53 -3.46 18.99
N PRO A 241 -3.76 -3.52 20.31
CA PRO A 241 -5.03 -3.97 20.89
C PRO A 241 -6.20 -2.98 20.70
N GLY A 242 -6.00 -1.83 20.05
CA GLY A 242 -6.95 -0.73 19.94
C GLY A 242 -7.21 -0.22 18.50
N GLU A 243 -6.93 1.07 18.28
CA GLU A 243 -7.12 1.76 17.00
C GLU A 243 -6.22 1.16 15.90
N TYR A 244 -6.77 1.04 14.69
CA TYR A 244 -6.06 0.52 13.51
C TYR A 244 -5.07 1.53 12.91
N ARG A 245 -4.78 2.62 13.63
CA ARG A 245 -4.08 3.80 13.12
C ARG A 245 -3.18 4.36 14.20
N ILE A 246 -1.98 4.76 13.80
CA ILE A 246 -1.14 5.64 14.61
C ILE A 246 -1.60 7.08 14.34
N THR A 247 -2.26 7.69 15.32
CA THR A 247 -2.73 9.09 15.29
C THR A 247 -1.69 10.08 15.82
N GLN A 248 -0.65 9.58 16.47
CA GLN A 248 0.43 10.36 17.06
C GLN A 248 1.78 9.78 16.67
N CYS A 249 2.76 10.62 16.37
CA CYS A 249 4.10 10.17 16.06
C CYS A 249 4.66 9.28 17.20
N PRO A 250 5.15 8.06 16.92
CA PRO A 250 5.73 7.17 17.94
C PRO A 250 6.95 7.76 18.67
N ILE A 251 7.65 8.72 18.05
CA ILE A 251 8.82 9.37 18.64
C ILE A 251 8.43 10.58 19.49
N CYS A 252 7.74 11.57 18.90
CA CYS A 252 7.50 12.86 19.57
C CYS A 252 6.06 13.09 20.03
N ARG A 253 5.16 12.13 19.78
CA ARG A 253 3.74 12.15 20.16
C ARG A 253 2.92 13.30 19.58
N ARG A 254 3.49 14.09 18.65
CA ARG A 254 2.76 15.10 17.89
C ARG A 254 1.71 14.41 17.03
N GLU A 255 0.52 14.98 16.99
CA GLU A 255 -0.56 14.50 16.13
C GLU A 255 -0.09 14.45 14.68
N THR A 256 -0.41 13.35 14.01
CA THR A 256 -0.19 13.23 12.58
C THR A 256 -1.32 13.99 11.89
N GLN A 257 -1.02 15.14 11.28
CA GLN A 257 -1.97 15.84 10.40
C GLN A 257 -2.24 14.96 9.18
N LEU A 258 -3.19 14.05 9.32
CA LEU A 258 -3.93 13.45 8.22
C LEU A 258 -5.15 14.35 8.09
N GLU A 259 -5.22 15.20 7.08
CA GLU A 259 -6.33 16.17 6.95
C GLU A 259 -7.67 15.43 7.02
N GLU A 260 -8.48 15.76 8.04
CA GLU A 260 -9.88 15.42 8.09
C GLU A 260 -10.61 16.43 7.18
N SER A 261 -10.96 16.02 5.96
CA SER A 261 -12.02 16.72 5.24
C SER A 261 -13.36 16.36 5.89
N ASP A 262 -14.07 17.40 6.32
CA ASP A 262 -15.30 17.32 7.09
C ASP A 262 -16.39 16.49 6.40
N GLU A 263 -16.63 15.27 6.91
CA GLU A 263 -17.94 14.61 6.92
C GLU A 263 -18.00 13.60 8.08
N ALA A 264 -18.56 14.10 9.18
CA ALA A 264 -18.53 13.51 10.51
C ALA A 264 -19.15 12.09 10.61
N ALA A 265 -18.55 11.30 11.51
CA ALA A 265 -19.04 10.04 12.08
C ALA A 265 -18.96 8.77 11.22
N ALA A 266 -17.76 8.43 10.75
CA ALA A 266 -17.38 7.04 10.48
C ALA A 266 -15.87 6.84 10.65
N GLY A 267 -15.46 5.79 11.37
CA GLY A 267 -14.08 5.26 11.36
C GLY A 267 -13.70 4.73 9.97
N SER A 268 -13.53 5.66 9.05
CA SER A 268 -13.58 5.47 7.61
C SER A 268 -12.17 5.42 7.03
N LEU A 269 -11.85 4.27 6.44
CA LEU A 269 -10.69 4.02 5.58
C LEU A 269 -10.79 4.75 4.22
N HIS A 270 -11.85 5.55 4.01
CA HIS A 270 -12.19 6.18 2.73
C HIS A 270 -11.44 7.49 2.47
N SER A 271 -10.81 8.11 3.47
CA SER A 271 -10.04 9.35 3.33
C SER A 271 -8.54 9.17 3.56
N TRP A 272 -7.99 7.96 3.34
CA TRP A 272 -6.54 7.79 3.37
C TRP A 272 -5.93 8.39 2.09
N GLN A 273 -5.77 9.71 2.10
CA GLN A 273 -4.66 10.36 1.41
C GLN A 273 -3.49 10.31 2.39
N PRO A 274 -2.40 9.59 2.10
CA PRO A 274 -1.20 9.78 2.89
C PRO A 274 -0.89 11.28 2.87
N ALA A 275 -0.70 11.88 4.04
CA ALA A 275 -0.15 13.23 4.17
C ALA A 275 1.06 13.30 3.23
N SER A 276 0.90 13.97 2.08
CA SER A 276 1.87 14.05 0.98
C SER A 276 2.94 12.97 1.07
N MET A 277 2.65 11.74 0.62
CA MET A 277 3.74 10.78 0.38
C MET A 277 4.58 11.36 -0.76
N SER A 278 5.47 12.28 -0.39
CA SER A 278 6.53 12.79 -1.21
C SER A 278 7.51 11.64 -1.37
N CYS A 279 7.13 10.66 -2.19
CA CYS A 279 8.13 10.14 -3.09
C CYS A 279 8.68 11.41 -3.76
N ARG A 280 9.95 11.72 -3.54
CA ARG A 280 10.56 12.94 -4.09
C ARG A 280 10.24 13.07 -5.58
N VAL A 281 10.17 11.92 -6.25
CA VAL A 281 9.66 11.72 -7.60
C VAL A 281 8.22 12.24 -7.80
N ALA A 282 7.23 11.79 -7.02
CA ALA A 282 5.84 12.23 -7.17
C ALA A 282 5.67 13.76 -6.99
N CYS A 283 6.43 14.37 -6.08
CA CYS A 283 6.44 15.82 -5.89
C CYS A 283 7.11 16.56 -7.06
N LEU A 284 8.23 16.04 -7.58
CA LEU A 284 8.91 16.57 -8.76
C LEU A 284 8.04 16.44 -10.02
N VAL A 285 7.33 15.32 -10.19
CA VAL A 285 6.44 15.05 -11.32
C VAL A 285 5.17 15.90 -11.26
N SER A 286 4.54 16.07 -10.08
CA SER A 286 3.38 16.98 -9.91
C SER A 286 3.74 18.44 -10.26
N ASN A 287 4.93 18.89 -9.87
CA ASN A 287 5.39 20.24 -10.21
C ASN A 287 5.65 20.39 -11.73
N TYR A 288 6.16 19.35 -12.39
CA TYR A 288 6.34 19.36 -13.84
C TYR A 288 5.02 19.43 -14.60
N VAL A 289 4.04 18.59 -14.28
CA VAL A 289 2.71 18.57 -14.93
C VAL A 289 2.00 19.92 -14.75
N SER A 290 2.13 20.52 -13.57
CA SER A 290 1.54 21.85 -13.28
C SER A 290 2.23 22.99 -14.04
N SER A 291 3.51 22.85 -14.38
CA SER A 291 4.32 23.88 -15.06
C SER A 291 4.29 23.77 -16.59
N SER A 292 3.87 22.62 -17.13
CA SER A 292 3.85 22.33 -18.58
C SER A 292 2.45 22.43 -19.20
N ALA A 293 1.46 22.91 -18.46
CA ALA A 293 0.12 23.21 -18.99
C ALA A 293 0.21 24.37 -20.00
N PRO A 294 -0.32 24.20 -21.24
CA PRO A 294 -0.36 25.29 -22.21
C PRO A 294 -1.25 26.42 -21.68
N LEU A 295 -0.75 27.65 -21.76
CA LEU A 295 -1.50 28.86 -21.43
C LEU A 295 -2.81 28.88 -22.22
N PRO A 296 -3.96 29.17 -21.59
CA PRO A 296 -5.22 29.30 -22.30
C PRO A 296 -5.14 30.49 -23.27
N SER A 297 -5.49 30.21 -24.53
CA SER A 297 -5.56 31.17 -25.64
C SER A 297 -6.58 32.28 -25.41
#